data_AF-A0A081RQX5-F1
#
_entry.id   AF-A0A081RQX5-F1
#
_cell.length_a   1.000
_cell.length_b   1.000
_cell.length_c   1.000
_cell.angle_alpha   90.00
_cell.angle_beta   90.00
_cell.angle_gamma   90.00
#
_symmetry.space_group_name_H-M   'P 1'
#
loop_
_entity.id
_entity.type
_entity.pdbx_description
1 polymer ?
#
loop_
_entity_poly.entity_id
_entity_poly.type
_entity_poly.pdbx_seq_one_letter_code
_entity_poly.pdbx_strand_id
1 'polypeptide(L)'
;MTNKEQFEKWLTETYPWGEEELEKAFFQEECQYYISDGNALHFAWAGWKARGEVRVELPNYIDCDDDDELGIEYNRGIAHCDTHLKSQGVKVKLILRDIREESHDQ
;
A
#
# COMPACT_ATOMS: atom_id res chain seq x y z
N MET A 1 -9.77 5.84 -3.95
CA MET A 1 -10.77 5.50 -5.00
C MET A 1 -11.54 4.28 -4.58
N THR A 2 -12.87 4.36 -4.61
CA THR A 2 -13.73 3.45 -3.85
C THR A 2 -14.38 2.37 -4.73
N ASN A 3 -14.54 2.59 -6.04
CA ASN A 3 -15.03 1.57 -6.97
C ASN A 3 -14.27 1.57 -8.32
N LYS A 4 -14.57 0.56 -9.16
CA LYS A 4 -13.93 0.32 -10.47
C LYS A 4 -14.15 1.49 -11.44
N GLU A 5 -15.40 1.94 -11.56
CA GLU A 5 -15.83 3.02 -12.44
C GLU A 5 -15.13 4.35 -12.12
N GLN A 6 -14.96 4.68 -10.84
CA GLN A 6 -14.25 5.88 -10.41
C GLN A 6 -12.76 5.85 -10.79
N PHE A 7 -12.15 4.65 -10.77
CA PHE A 7 -10.75 4.50 -11.16
C PHE A 7 -10.58 4.58 -12.68
N GLU A 8 -11.45 3.92 -13.44
CA GLU A 8 -11.48 4.04 -14.91
C GLU A 8 -11.67 5.48 -15.35
N LYS A 9 -12.63 6.19 -14.75
CA LYS A 9 -12.87 7.61 -15.01
C LYS A 9 -11.63 8.46 -14.70
N TRP A 10 -10.99 8.24 -13.55
CA TRP A 10 -9.76 8.95 -13.21
C TRP A 10 -8.62 8.68 -14.19
N LEU A 11 -8.46 7.44 -14.66
CA LEU A 11 -7.44 7.08 -15.66
C LEU A 11 -7.64 7.86 -16.96
N THR A 12 -8.88 7.95 -17.45
CA THR A 12 -9.22 8.69 -18.69
C THR A 12 -9.14 10.21 -18.55
N GLU A 13 -9.34 10.74 -17.34
CA GLU A 13 -9.23 12.18 -17.08
C GLU A 13 -7.76 12.61 -16.86
N THR A 14 -6.92 11.72 -16.32
CA THR A 14 -5.54 12.02 -15.94
C THR A 14 -4.54 11.78 -17.07
N TYR A 15 -4.80 10.76 -17.90
CA TYR A 15 -3.93 10.34 -18.98
C TYR A 15 -4.67 10.44 -20.32
N PRO A 16 -3.98 10.71 -21.43
CA PRO A 16 -4.59 10.86 -22.75
C PRO A 16 -4.99 9.50 -23.35
N TRP A 17 -5.59 8.61 -22.56
CA TRP A 17 -6.04 7.29 -23.00
C TRP A 17 -7.50 7.35 -23.45
N GLY A 18 -7.76 6.94 -24.69
CA GLY A 18 -9.12 6.84 -25.24
C GLY A 18 -9.87 5.59 -24.77
N GLU A 19 -11.20 5.55 -24.98
CA GLU A 19 -12.04 4.39 -24.63
C GLU A 19 -11.55 3.07 -25.25
N GLU A 20 -11.06 3.08 -26.49
CA GLU A 20 -10.47 1.91 -27.15
C GLU A 20 -9.18 1.39 -26.47
N GLU A 21 -8.41 2.25 -25.83
CA GLU A 21 -7.16 1.86 -25.14
C GLU A 21 -7.47 1.24 -23.77
N LEU A 22 -8.54 1.69 -23.11
CA LEU A 22 -9.08 1.05 -21.93
C LEU A 22 -9.63 -0.35 -22.23
N GLU A 23 -10.44 -0.50 -23.29
CA GLU A 23 -11.00 -1.81 -23.67
C GLU A 23 -9.91 -2.86 -23.94
N LYS A 24 -8.80 -2.46 -24.57
CA LYS A 24 -7.64 -3.34 -24.80
C LYS A 24 -6.97 -3.79 -23.50
N ALA A 25 -6.91 -2.93 -22.49
CA ALA A 25 -6.36 -3.27 -21.18
C ALA A 25 -7.28 -4.24 -20.39
N PHE A 26 -8.60 -4.15 -20.57
CA PHE A 26 -9.55 -5.11 -20.02
C PHE A 26 -9.44 -6.48 -20.68
N PHE A 27 -9.26 -6.52 -22.00
CA PHE A 27 -9.12 -7.77 -22.76
C PHE A 27 -7.81 -8.54 -22.46
N GLN A 28 -6.76 -7.83 -22.05
CA GLN A 28 -5.49 -8.44 -21.60
C GLN A 28 -5.62 -9.27 -20.31
N GLU A 29 -6.72 -9.13 -19.56
CA GLU A 29 -6.96 -9.87 -18.33
C GLU A 29 -7.39 -11.33 -18.58
N GLU A 30 -8.06 -11.60 -19.72
CA GLU A 30 -8.53 -12.95 -20.09
C GLU A 30 -7.54 -13.71 -20.99
N CYS A 31 -6.63 -13.01 -21.70
CA CYS A 31 -5.66 -13.61 -22.62
C CYS A 31 -4.23 -13.42 -22.13
N GLN A 32 -3.56 -14.54 -21.81
CA GLN A 32 -2.28 -14.59 -21.10
C GLN A 32 -1.03 -14.08 -21.84
N TYR A 33 -1.12 -13.32 -22.94
CA TYR A 33 0.09 -12.90 -23.68
C TYR A 33 -0.01 -11.55 -24.39
N TYR A 34 1.18 -10.90 -24.44
CA TYR A 34 1.60 -9.69 -25.16
C TYR A 34 1.49 -8.35 -24.41
N ILE A 35 2.50 -8.12 -23.55
CA ILE A 35 2.93 -6.78 -23.16
C ILE A 35 3.69 -6.18 -24.35
N SER A 36 3.04 -5.31 -25.12
CA SER A 36 3.71 -4.40 -26.05
C SER A 36 3.53 -2.97 -25.54
N ASP A 37 4.63 -2.28 -25.25
CA ASP A 37 4.91 -0.84 -25.03
C ASP A 37 3.88 0.12 -24.35
N GLY A 38 2.63 -0.28 -24.09
CA GLY A 38 1.60 0.42 -23.31
C GLY A 38 1.72 0.14 -21.81
N ASN A 39 2.94 0.20 -21.27
CA ASN A 39 3.30 -0.27 -19.93
C ASN A 39 2.51 0.40 -18.78
N ALA A 40 2.18 1.69 -18.89
CA ALA A 40 1.65 2.46 -17.76
C ALA A 40 0.22 2.06 -17.34
N LEU A 41 -0.67 1.78 -18.30
CA LEU A 41 -2.06 1.42 -18.02
C LEU A 41 -2.16 0.03 -17.37
N HIS A 42 -1.36 -0.92 -17.86
CA HIS A 42 -1.25 -2.25 -17.25
C HIS A 42 -0.79 -2.17 -15.78
N PHE A 43 0.27 -1.41 -15.50
CA PHE A 43 0.76 -1.23 -14.12
C PHE A 43 -0.24 -0.50 -13.23
N ALA A 44 -0.95 0.51 -13.75
CA ALA A 44 -2.00 1.20 -13.02
C ALA A 44 -3.13 0.23 -12.64
N TRP A 45 -3.56 -0.63 -13.57
CA TRP A 45 -4.61 -1.62 -13.34
C TRP A 45 -4.16 -2.72 -12.36
N ALA A 46 -2.96 -3.25 -12.56
CA ALA A 46 -2.36 -4.24 -11.65
C ALA A 46 -2.21 -3.67 -10.23
N GLY A 47 -1.72 -2.44 -10.10
CA GLY A 47 -1.62 -1.73 -8.83
C GLY A 47 -2.98 -1.49 -8.18
N TRP A 48 -4.00 -1.12 -8.97
CA TRP A 48 -5.36 -0.97 -8.46
C TRP A 48 -5.93 -2.30 -7.96
N LYS A 49 -5.79 -3.41 -8.68
CA LYS A 49 -6.26 -4.72 -8.17
C LYS A 49 -5.51 -5.14 -6.91
N ALA A 50 -4.18 -5.01 -6.93
CA ALA A 50 -3.34 -5.35 -5.80
C ALA A 50 -3.54 -4.42 -4.59
N ARG A 51 -4.21 -3.26 -4.74
CA ARG A 51 -4.46 -2.31 -3.64
C ARG A 51 -5.15 -2.95 -2.43
N GLY A 52 -6.01 -3.94 -2.66
CA GLY A 52 -6.69 -4.68 -1.59
C GLY A 52 -5.80 -5.71 -0.88
N GLU A 53 -4.62 -5.98 -1.43
CA GLU A 53 -3.66 -7.00 -0.97
C GLU A 53 -2.38 -6.38 -0.39
N VAL A 54 -2.16 -5.07 -0.57
CA VAL A 54 -1.01 -4.38 0.03
C VAL A 54 -1.08 -4.50 1.55
N ARG A 55 -0.15 -5.27 2.09
CA ARG A 55 0.07 -5.45 3.52
C ARG A 55 1.38 -4.76 3.90
N VAL A 56 1.31 -3.83 4.84
CA VAL A 56 2.49 -3.21 5.44
C VAL A 56 2.67 -3.79 6.83
N GLU A 57 3.89 -4.21 7.14
CA GLU A 57 4.26 -4.64 8.47
C GLU A 57 4.85 -3.45 9.23
N LEU A 58 4.24 -3.08 10.35
CA LEU A 58 4.76 -2.06 11.27
C LEU A 58 5.33 -2.73 12.51
N PRO A 59 6.41 -2.20 13.11
CA PRO A 59 6.84 -2.62 14.43
C PRO A 59 5.71 -2.55 15.45
N ASN A 60 5.68 -3.49 16.40
CA ASN A 60 4.69 -3.46 17.47
C ASN A 60 4.98 -2.31 18.46
N TYR A 61 3.97 -1.96 19.25
CA TYR A 61 4.14 -1.11 20.40
C TYR A 61 5.13 -1.73 21.38
N ILE A 62 5.94 -0.89 22.00
CA ILE A 62 6.80 -1.29 23.11
C ILE A 62 6.06 -1.06 24.41
N ASP A 63 6.30 -1.95 25.38
CA ASP A 63 5.90 -1.73 26.76
C ASP A 63 6.88 -0.72 27.36
N CYS A 64 6.39 0.43 27.80
CA CYS A 64 7.19 1.51 28.35
C CYS A 64 6.47 2.15 29.54
N ASP A 65 7.25 2.60 30.53
CA ASP A 65 6.73 3.32 31.69
C ASP A 65 6.21 4.71 31.29
N ASP A 66 5.36 5.30 32.14
CA ASP A 66 4.71 6.59 31.89
C ASP A 66 5.70 7.78 31.83
N ASP A 67 6.94 7.60 32.27
CA ASP A 67 8.03 8.59 32.24
C ASP A 67 9.11 8.29 31.18
N ASP A 68 9.00 7.19 30.43
CA ASP A 68 9.86 6.91 29.28
C ASP A 68 9.42 7.74 28.06
N GLU A 69 9.87 9.00 28.02
CA GLU A 69 9.57 9.94 26.94
C GLU A 69 9.88 9.37 25.54
N LEU A 70 10.96 8.59 25.41
CA LEU A 70 11.36 7.99 24.13
C LEU A 70 10.42 6.85 23.74
N GLY A 71 10.04 5.99 24.68
CA GLY A 71 9.07 4.93 24.42
C GLY A 71 7.68 5.44 24.10
N ILE A 72 7.25 6.52 24.77
CA ILE A 72 5.99 7.21 24.49
C ILE A 72 5.99 7.80 23.07
N GLU A 73 7.04 8.54 22.70
CA GLU A 73 7.15 9.13 21.35
C GLU A 73 7.27 8.06 20.26
N TYR A 74 7.96 6.95 20.53
CA TYR A 74 7.99 5.80 19.64
C TYR A 74 6.58 5.25 19.39
N ASN A 75 5.83 4.97 20.45
CA ASN A 75 4.47 4.44 20.36
C ASN A 75 3.52 5.42 19.65
N ARG A 76 3.68 6.73 19.87
CA ARG A 76 2.96 7.78 19.12
C ARG A 76 3.27 7.75 17.63
N GLY A 77 4.54 7.58 17.27
CA GLY A 77 4.97 7.42 15.87
C GLY A 77 4.32 6.21 15.21
N ILE A 78 4.35 5.05 15.87
CA ILE A 78 3.70 3.83 15.37
C ILE A 78 2.19 4.03 15.21
N ALA A 79 1.52 4.64 16.19
CA ALA A 79 0.09 4.93 16.13
C ALA A 79 -0.27 5.89 14.98
N HIS A 80 0.55 6.92 14.75
CA HIS A 80 0.37 7.83 13.63
C HIS A 80 0.50 7.11 12.29
N CYS A 81 1.54 6.27 12.12
CA CYS A 81 1.74 5.49 10.91
C CYS A 81 0.58 4.50 10.66
N ASP A 82 0.15 3.76 11.68
CA ASP A 82 -0.96 2.79 11.58
C ASP A 82 -2.26 3.51 11.14
N THR A 83 -2.59 4.62 11.81
CA THR A 83 -3.76 5.44 11.49
C THR A 83 -3.70 5.99 10.08
N HIS A 84 -2.55 6.56 9.68
CA HIS A 84 -2.37 7.13 8.36
C HIS A 84 -2.52 6.07 7.27
N LEU A 85 -1.82 4.94 7.38
CA LEU A 85 -1.87 3.87 6.38
C LEU A 85 -3.27 3.25 6.25
N LYS A 86 -3.95 2.98 7.38
CA LYS A 86 -5.33 2.50 7.37
C LYS A 86 -6.29 3.50 6.72
N SER A 87 -6.10 4.81 6.93
CA SER A 87 -6.91 5.84 6.29
C SER A 87 -6.79 5.83 4.75
N GLN A 88 -5.66 5.34 4.22
CA GLN A 88 -5.43 5.16 2.79
C GLN A 88 -5.95 3.80 2.27
N GLY A 89 -6.56 2.98 3.13
CA GLY A 89 -7.05 1.64 2.79
C GLY A 89 -5.96 0.56 2.77
N VAL A 90 -4.76 0.85 3.28
CA VAL A 90 -3.67 -0.12 3.39
C VAL A 90 -3.93 -1.06 4.57
N LYS A 91 -3.75 -2.37 4.38
CA LYS A 91 -3.85 -3.34 5.46
C LYS A 91 -2.55 -3.32 6.26
N VAL A 92 -2.64 -3.01 7.55
CA VAL A 92 -1.47 -2.97 8.44
C VAL A 92 -1.46 -4.20 9.34
N LYS A 93 -0.29 -4.81 9.51
CA LYS A 93 -0.03 -5.87 10.48
C LYS A 93 1.07 -5.40 11.43
N LEU A 94 0.77 -5.33 12.72
CA LEU A 94 1.79 -5.08 13.74
C LEU A 94 2.57 -6.37 13.95
N ILE A 95 3.89 -6.29 13.84
CA ILE A 95 4.80 -7.41 14.06
C ILE A 95 5.52 -7.25 15.39
N LEU A 96 5.36 -8.24 16.27
CA LEU A 96 6.17 -8.36 17.48
C LEU A 96 7.64 -8.40 17.07
N ARG A 97 8.39 -7.34 17.39
CA ARG A 97 9.84 -7.46 17.46
C ARG A 97 10.15 -7.99 18.84
N ASP A 98 10.78 -9.17 18.91
CA ASP A 98 11.51 -9.55 20.09
C ASP A 98 12.69 -8.56 20.22
N ILE A 99 12.53 -7.51 21.02
CA ILE A 99 13.64 -6.64 21.43
C ILE A 99 14.42 -7.36 22.54
N ARG A 100 14.78 -8.63 22.32
CA ARG A 100 15.76 -9.31 23.16
C ARG A 100 17.13 -9.12 22.51
N GLU A 101 17.85 -8.17 23.11
CA GLU A 101 19.31 -8.11 23.15
C GLU A 101 20.04 -8.07 21.80
N GLU A 102 20.14 -6.88 21.21
CA GLU A 102 21.45 -6.45 20.69
C GLU A 102 22.15 -5.65 21.79
N SER A 103 22.46 -6.32 22.91
CA SER A 103 23.56 -5.90 23.77
C SER A 103 24.84 -6.21 23.01
N HIS A 104 25.21 -5.34 22.07
CA HIS A 104 26.56 -5.31 21.54
C HIS A 104 27.47 -4.77 22.65
N ASP A 105 27.97 -5.69 23.49
CA ASP A 105 29.24 -5.50 24.17
C ASP A 105 30.32 -5.33 23.09
N GLN A 106 30.79 -4.10 22.89
CA GLN A 106 32.13 -3.77 22.40
C GLN A 106 32.64 -2.49 23.05
#